data_AF-A0A353UGR8-F1
#
_entry.id   AF-A0A353UGR8-F1
#
_cell.length_a   1.000
_cell.length_b   1.000
_cell.length_c   1.000
_cell.angle_alpha   90.00
_cell.angle_beta   90.00
_cell.angle_gamma   90.00
#
_symmetry.space_group_name_H-M   'P 1'
#
loop_
_entity.id
_entity.type
_entity.pdbx_description
1 polymer ?
#
loop_
_entity_poly.entity_id
_entity_poly.type
_entity_poly.pdbx_seq_one_letter_code
_entity_poly.pdbx_strand_id
1 'polypeptide(L)' 'VTLPSLKDVTEMQETELKKFMDELMAEYRERNGGVPITEIANGYQMITNTAYAPFLKKFRAKSAVAKLSASALETLAI' A
#
# COMPACT_ATOMS: atom_id res chain seq x y z
N VAL A 1 2.88 -9.66 3.62
CA VAL A 1 3.13 -10.61 4.73
C VAL A 1 2.79 -12.00 4.21
N THR A 2 3.67 -12.98 4.38
CA THR A 2 3.42 -14.34 3.88
C THR A 2 2.50 -15.10 4.83
N LEU A 3 1.77 -16.08 4.30
CA LEU A 3 0.87 -16.91 5.07
C LEU A 3 1.57 -17.71 6.21
N PRO A 4 2.79 -18.27 6.02
CA PRO A 4 3.53 -18.92 7.11
C PRO A 4 3.87 -17.97 8.27
N SER A 5 4.29 -16.73 7.98
CA SER A 5 4.61 -15.76 9.04
C SER A 5 3.37 -15.35 9.84
N LEU A 6 2.20 -15.29 9.20
CA LEU A 6 0.93 -15.04 9.91
C LEU A 6 0.54 -16.23 10.79
N LYS A 7 0.74 -17.45 10.30
CA LYS A 7 0.51 -18.68 11.07
C LYS A 7 1.38 -18.70 12.35
N ASP A 8 2.66 -18.39 12.23
CA ASP A 8 3.59 -18.41 13.36
C ASP A 8 3.24 -17.38 14.45
N VAL A 9 2.73 -16.21 14.05
CA VAL A 9 2.35 -15.14 15.00
C VAL A 9 0.99 -15.38 15.63
N THR A 10 0.05 -15.96 14.88
CA THR A 10 -1.34 -16.13 15.32
C THR A 10 -1.62 -17.50 15.95
N GLU A 11 -0.72 -18.47 15.76
CA GLU A 11 -0.86 -19.87 16.20
C GLU A 11 -2.13 -20.56 15.65
N MET A 12 -2.67 -20.08 14.53
CA MET A 12 -3.91 -20.57 13.91
C MET A 12 -3.64 -21.61 12.81
N GLN A 13 -4.68 -22.39 12.45
CA GLN A 13 -4.60 -23.26 11.28
C GLN A 13 -4.65 -22.44 9.99
N GLU A 14 -3.94 -22.90 8.95
CA GLU A 14 -3.85 -22.20 7.66
C GLU A 14 -5.25 -21.99 7.02
N THR A 15 -6.12 -22.98 7.14
CA THR A 15 -7.49 -22.96 6.64
C THR A 15 -8.35 -21.90 7.31
N GLU A 16 -8.23 -21.76 8.63
CA GLU A 16 -8.95 -20.73 9.39
C GLU A 16 -8.39 -19.35 9.08
N LEU A 17 -7.07 -19.23 9.02
CA LEU A 17 -6.40 -17.97 8.68
C LEU A 17 -6.80 -17.47 7.29
N LYS A 18 -6.86 -18.35 6.27
CA LYS A 18 -7.36 -17.98 4.94
C LYS A 18 -8.79 -17.47 5.01
N LYS A 19 -9.67 -18.19 5.71
CA LYS A 19 -11.07 -17.78 5.88
C LYS A 19 -11.19 -16.38 6.51
N PHE A 20 -10.46 -16.11 7.59
CA PHE A 20 -10.47 -14.79 8.24
C PHE A 20 -9.89 -13.70 7.35
N MET A 21 -8.83 -14.00 6.59
CA MET A 21 -8.28 -13.05 5.62
C MET A 21 -9.26 -12.75 4.48
N ASP A 22 -10.01 -13.74 4.00
CA ASP A 22 -11.05 -13.54 2.99
C ASP A 22 -12.19 -12.67 3.50
N GLU A 23 -12.65 -12.91 4.74
CA GLU A 23 -13.66 -12.09 5.41
C GLU A 23 -13.17 -10.64 5.58
N LEU A 24 -11.92 -10.46 6.04
CA LEU A 24 -11.32 -9.13 6.19
C LEU A 24 -11.17 -8.41 4.85
N MET A 25 -10.74 -9.12 3.80
CA MET A 25 -10.67 -8.57 2.45
C MET A 25 -12.04 -8.13 1.94
N ALA A 26 -13.10 -8.90 2.22
CA ALA A 26 -14.46 -8.53 1.86
C ALA A 26 -14.92 -7.27 2.61
N GLU A 27 -14.71 -7.18 3.92
CA GLU A 27 -15.06 -6.00 4.71
C GLU A 27 -14.37 -4.73 4.18
N TYR A 28 -13.08 -4.82 3.88
CA TYR A 28 -12.31 -3.69 3.35
C TYR A 28 -12.78 -3.24 1.96
N ARG A 29 -13.27 -4.19 1.14
CA ARG A 29 -13.88 -3.88 -0.16
C ARG A 29 -15.25 -3.22 0.01
N GLU A 30 -16.10 -3.73 0.90
CA GLU A 30 -17.43 -3.17 1.16
C GLU A 30 -17.39 -1.78 1.79
N ARG A 31 -16.44 -1.57 2.71
CA ARG A 31 -16.18 -0.24 3.29
C ARG A 31 -15.78 0.80 2.24
N ASN A 32 -15.38 0.35 1.04
CA ASN A 32 -14.93 1.18 -0.07
C ASN A 32 -13.84 2.19 0.35
N GLY A 33 -12.94 1.73 1.23
CA GLY A 33 -11.91 2.56 1.83
C GLY A 33 -10.74 2.85 0.89
N GLY A 34 -9.81 3.67 1.39
CA GLY A 34 -8.59 4.03 0.68
C GLY A 34 -7.56 2.91 0.56
N VAL A 35 -7.65 1.86 1.39
CA VAL A 35 -6.59 0.86 1.53
C VAL A 35 -7.16 -0.57 1.51
N PRO A 36 -7.43 -1.17 0.36
CA PRO A 36 -7.83 -2.57 0.28
C PRO A 36 -6.66 -3.53 0.59
N ILE A 37 -7.01 -4.75 1.00
CA ILE A 37 -6.09 -5.87 1.16
C ILE A 37 -6.19 -6.77 -0.08
N THR A 38 -5.05 -7.22 -0.60
CA THR A 38 -4.95 -8.14 -1.74
C THR A 38 -3.98 -9.28 -1.44
N GLU A 39 -4.26 -10.45 -2.00
CA GLU A 39 -3.33 -11.58 -2.02
C GLU A 39 -2.42 -11.49 -3.25
N ILE A 40 -1.11 -11.62 -3.06
CA ILE A 40 -0.07 -11.63 -4.09
C ILE A 40 0.96 -12.70 -3.72
N ALA A 41 1.16 -13.69 -4.60
CA ALA A 41 2.18 -14.73 -4.45
C ALA A 41 2.21 -15.39 -3.05
N ASN A 42 1.06 -15.86 -2.57
CA ASN A 42 0.88 -16.47 -1.23
C ASN A 42 1.20 -15.54 -0.04
N GLY A 43 1.12 -14.23 -0.26
CA GLY A 43 1.18 -13.23 0.80
C GLY A 43 0.06 -12.21 0.68
N TYR A 44 -0.29 -11.59 1.80
CA TYR A 44 -1.27 -10.52 1.86
C TYR A 44 -0.58 -9.16 1.95
N GLN A 45 -1.10 -8.20 1.21
CA GLN A 45 -0.59 -6.84 1.19
C GLN A 45 -1.74 -5.83 1.18
N MET A 46 -1.60 -4.81 2.02
CA MET A 46 -2.41 -3.60 1.92
C MET A 46 -1.86 -2.74 0.79
N ILE A 47 -2.74 -2.36 -0.14
CA ILE A 47 -2.41 -1.46 -1.24
C ILE A 47 -3.33 -0.24 -1.20
N THR A 48 -2.96 0.84 -1.85
CA THR A 48 -3.91 1.96 -2.03
C THR A 48 -4.92 1.61 -3.12
N ASN A 49 -6.18 1.95 -2.88
CA ASN A 49 -7.23 1.82 -3.86
C ASN A 49 -6.90 2.64 -5.11
N THR A 50 -6.98 1.99 -6.27
CA THR A 50 -6.61 2.54 -7.58
C THR A 50 -7.43 3.76 -7.95
N ALA A 51 -8.65 3.91 -7.41
CA ALA A 51 -9.46 5.11 -7.54
C ALA A 51 -8.74 6.39 -7.06
N TYR A 52 -7.83 6.26 -6.07
CA TYR A 52 -7.07 7.39 -5.54
C TYR A 52 -5.72 7.62 -6.24
N ALA A 53 -5.37 6.81 -7.25
CA ALA A 53 -4.09 6.93 -7.96
C ALA A 53 -3.83 8.35 -8.53
N PRO A 54 -4.82 9.07 -9.11
CA PRO A 54 -4.58 10.44 -9.61
C PRO A 54 -4.19 11.42 -8.49
N PHE A 55 -4.79 11.29 -7.31
CA PHE A 55 -4.50 12.15 -6.16
C PHE A 55 -3.12 11.84 -5.56
N LEU A 56 -2.78 10.55 -5.45
CA LEU A 56 -1.46 10.13 -5.00
C LEU A 56 -0.34 10.58 -5.95
N LYS A 57 -0.56 10.56 -7.26
CA LYS A 57 0.39 11.09 -8.24
C LYS A 57 0.64 12.59 -8.01
N LYS A 58 -0.43 13.39 -7.82
CA LYS A 58 -0.31 14.83 -7.51
C LYS A 58 0.42 15.07 -6.19
N PHE A 59 0.10 14.28 -5.16
CA PHE A 59 0.75 14.39 -3.85
C PHE A 59 2.24 14.07 -3.92
N ARG A 60 2.61 12.97 -4.57
CA ARG A 60 4.03 12.60 -4.78
C ARG A 60 4.78 13.62 -5.63
N ALA A 61 4.14 14.21 -6.64
CA ALA A 61 4.74 15.27 -7.45
C ALA A 61 5.06 16.52 -6.60
N LYS A 62 4.21 16.86 -5.61
CA LYS A 62 4.49 17.96 -4.68
C LYS A 62 5.67 17.67 -3.74
N SER A 63 5.79 16.43 -3.23
CA SER A 63 6.95 16.05 -2.40
C SER A 63 8.24 15.91 -3.22
N ALA A 64 8.11 15.62 -4.51
CA ALA A 64 9.22 15.52 -5.46
C ALA A 64 9.63 16.87 -6.08
N VAL A 65 9.04 17.99 -5.64
CA VAL A 65 9.64 19.31 -5.88
C VAL A 65 10.91 19.34 -5.04
N ALA A 66 11.97 18.76 -5.58
CA ALA A 66 13.32 19.00 -5.09
C ALA A 66 13.48 20.52 -5.10
N LYS A 67 13.64 21.12 -3.92
CA LYS A 67 14.16 22.48 -3.86
C LYS A 67 15.49 22.42 -4.61
N LEU A 68 15.60 23.14 -5.72
CA LEU A 68 16.87 23.28 -6.42
C LEU A 68 17.90 23.71 -5.37
N SER A 69 19.03 23.00 -5.32
CA SER A 69 20.14 23.42 -4.45
C SER A 69 20.61 24.81 -4.89
N ALA A 70 21.23 25.57 -3.99
CA ALA A 70 21.76 26.89 -4.32
C ALA A 70 22.66 26.85 -5.58
N SER A 71 23.50 25.82 -5.70
CA SER A 71 24.35 25.59 -6.87
C SER A 71 23.57 25.32 -8.17
N ALA A 72 22.45 24.58 -8.11
CA ALA A 72 21.59 24.35 -9.27
C ALA A 72 20.82 25.62 -9.69
N LEU A 73 20.45 26.47 -8.72
CA LEU A 73 19.85 27.78 -8.95
C LEU A 73 20.83 28.78 -9.56
N GLU A 74 22.07 28.81 -9.06
CA GLU A 74 23.14 29.65 -9.61
C GLU A 74 23.46 29.27 -11.06
N THR A 75 23.48 27.96 -11.39
CA THR A 75 23.71 27.50 -12.77
C THR A 75 22.55 27.84 -13.71
N LEU A 76 21.32 27.88 -13.21
CA LEU A 76 20.14 28.27 -14.01
C LEU A 76 20.09 29.79 -14.29
N ALA A 77 20.72 30.60 -13.44
CA ALA A 77 20.69 32.06 -13.50
C ALA A 77 21.75 32.67 -14.43
N ILE A 78 22.68 31.87 -14.94
CA ILE A 78 23.69 32.25 -15.94
C ILE A 78 23.16 31.89 -17.33
#